data_AF-Q7P5F0-F1
#
_entry.id   AF-Q7P5F0-F1
#
_cell.length_a   1.000
_cell.length_b   1.000
_cell.length_c   1.000
_cell.angle_alpha   90.00
_cell.angle_beta   90.00
_cell.angle_gamma   90.00
#
_symmetry.space_group_name_H-M   'P 1'
#
loop_
_entity.id
_entity.type
_entity.pdbx_description
1 polymer ?
#
loop_
_entity_poly.entity_id
_entity_poly.type
_entity_poly.pdbx_seq_one_letter_code
_entity_poly.pdbx_strand_id
1 'polypeptide(L)'
;MKNFSLFEKDRIECKPFIKWVGGKGQLLSEINKLYPVELGKNINKYAEIFLGGGAVLFDILSKYKLDEVYISDKNLELINTYKSIRDNVDILIKSLKEMEEQYIPLNNEDRKIYYYEKREEYNSLKINSEVNNIEKAILFIFLNKTCFNGLYRVNKKGKFNVPMGAYKKPKICDEENLKNVSLTLRNVKIVYADYRESEKFIDDKTFVYIDPPYRPLNITSSFTSYTENDFNDKEQIELVEYINVLNKKGAKISY
;
A
#
# COMPACT_ATOMS: atom_id res chain seq x y z
N MET A 1 36.64 11.47 -16.52
CA MET A 1 36.12 12.24 -15.37
C MET A 1 34.62 12.07 -15.35
N LYS A 2 34.06 11.41 -14.32
CA LYS A 2 32.61 11.30 -14.12
C LYS A 2 32.13 12.64 -13.58
N ASN A 3 31.30 13.35 -14.34
CA ASN A 3 30.58 14.52 -13.83
C ASN A 3 29.58 14.04 -12.78
N PHE A 4 29.95 14.17 -11.51
CA PHE A 4 29.00 14.13 -10.42
C PHE A 4 28.21 15.44 -10.45
N SER A 5 26.96 15.36 -10.87
CA SER A 5 25.99 16.45 -10.73
C SER A 5 25.81 16.76 -9.24
N LEU A 6 26.15 17.98 -8.83
CA LEU A 6 26.05 18.49 -7.46
C LEU A 6 24.60 18.78 -6.99
N PHE A 7 23.57 18.24 -7.67
CA PHE A 7 22.15 18.53 -7.39
C PHE A 7 21.24 17.29 -7.17
N GLU A 8 21.78 16.09 -6.97
CA GLU A 8 20.96 14.86 -6.86
C GLU A 8 20.55 14.46 -5.42
N LYS A 9 20.87 15.27 -4.39
CA LYS A 9 20.77 14.84 -2.98
C LYS A 9 19.44 15.13 -2.27
N ASP A 10 18.43 15.64 -2.97
CA ASP A 10 17.16 16.09 -2.36
C ASP A 10 15.99 15.11 -2.53
N ARG A 11 16.22 13.90 -3.05
CA ARG A 11 15.14 12.92 -3.29
C ARG A 11 15.09 11.91 -2.16
N ILE A 12 13.97 11.91 -1.44
CA ILE A 12 13.69 10.98 -0.35
C ILE A 12 13.41 9.60 -0.96
N GLU A 13 14.33 8.65 -0.74
CA GLU A 13 14.12 7.27 -1.14
C GLU A 13 13.16 6.58 -0.15
N CYS A 14 12.04 6.09 -0.66
CA CYS A 14 11.04 5.37 0.13
C CYS A 14 10.61 4.11 -0.61
N LYS A 15 10.23 3.08 0.16
CA LYS A 15 9.80 1.78 -0.35
C LYS A 15 8.55 1.31 0.40
N PRO A 16 7.79 0.35 -0.17
CA PRO A 16 6.66 -0.27 0.52
C PRO A 16 7.02 -0.69 1.95
N PHE A 17 6.25 -0.20 2.94
CA PHE A 17 6.47 -0.50 4.35
C PHE A 17 5.90 -1.86 4.77
N ILE A 18 5.08 -2.50 3.93
CA ILE A 18 4.49 -3.83 4.12
C ILE A 18 4.77 -4.73 2.91
N LYS A 19 4.70 -6.05 3.13
CA LYS A 19 4.52 -7.00 2.03
C LYS A 19 3.06 -6.97 1.61
N TRP A 20 2.82 -6.87 0.30
CA TRP A 20 1.48 -6.87 -0.27
C TRP A 20 1.40 -7.86 -1.42
N VAL A 21 0.29 -8.58 -1.50
CA VAL A 21 0.05 -9.51 -2.61
C VAL A 21 -0.02 -8.70 -3.90
N GLY A 22 0.68 -9.15 -4.95
CA GLY A 22 0.79 -8.42 -6.21
C GLY A 22 1.76 -7.25 -6.20
N GLY A 23 2.52 -7.03 -5.11
CA GLY A 23 3.45 -5.91 -4.99
C GLY A 23 4.46 -5.82 -6.15
N LYS A 24 4.49 -4.66 -6.81
CA LYS A 24 5.22 -4.44 -8.07
C LYS A 24 6.71 -4.10 -7.93
N GLY A 25 7.29 -4.24 -6.74
CA GLY A 25 8.69 -3.86 -6.46
C GLY A 25 9.72 -4.48 -7.41
N GLN A 26 9.56 -5.76 -7.77
CA GLN A 26 10.46 -6.45 -8.71
C GLN A 26 10.23 -6.07 -10.19
N LEU A 27 9.07 -5.47 -10.50
CA LEU A 27 8.67 -5.09 -11.86
C LEU A 27 8.87 -3.59 -12.13
N LEU A 28 9.35 -2.81 -11.14
CA LEU A 28 9.53 -1.37 -11.27
C LEU A 28 10.42 -0.97 -12.45
N SER A 29 11.43 -1.77 -12.79
CA SER A 29 12.31 -1.50 -13.93
C SER A 29 11.58 -1.58 -15.27
N GLU A 30 10.53 -2.38 -15.38
CA GLU A 30 9.72 -2.50 -16.60
C GLU A 30 8.56 -1.51 -16.59
N ILE A 31 7.88 -1.37 -15.44
CA ILE A 31 6.76 -0.44 -15.28
C ILE A 31 7.20 1.01 -15.52
N ASN A 32 8.40 1.38 -15.06
CA ASN A 32 8.87 2.77 -15.23
C ASN A 32 9.09 3.17 -16.70
N LYS A 33 9.25 2.21 -17.62
CA LYS A 33 9.36 2.46 -19.06
C LYS A 33 8.00 2.83 -19.67
N LEU A 34 6.91 2.53 -18.98
CA LEU A 34 5.53 2.84 -19.39
C LEU A 34 5.06 4.20 -18.87
N TYR A 35 5.86 4.90 -18.06
CA TYR A 35 5.50 6.22 -17.59
C TYR A 35 5.44 7.21 -18.76
N PRO A 36 4.43 8.09 -18.81
CA PRO A 36 4.33 9.10 -19.87
C PRO A 36 5.57 10.00 -19.93
N VAL A 37 6.08 10.27 -21.13
CA VAL A 37 7.27 11.13 -21.34
C VAL A 37 7.02 12.58 -20.93
N GLU A 38 5.75 12.96 -20.82
CA GLU A 38 5.24 14.26 -20.37
C GLU A 38 5.03 14.34 -18.85
N LEU A 39 5.25 13.25 -18.10
CA LEU A 39 5.15 13.23 -16.64
C LEU A 39 6.20 14.13 -15.99
N GLY A 40 5.76 14.95 -15.02
CA GLY A 40 6.57 16.02 -14.43
C GLY A 40 6.76 17.23 -15.35
N LYS A 41 6.07 17.28 -16.50
CA LYS A 41 6.02 18.43 -17.42
C LYS A 41 4.57 18.88 -17.59
N ASN A 42 3.91 18.43 -18.66
CA ASN A 42 2.52 18.77 -18.95
C ASN A 42 1.53 17.87 -18.18
N ILE A 43 1.99 16.69 -17.77
CA ILE A 43 1.27 15.80 -16.85
C ILE A 43 1.90 15.99 -15.48
N ASN A 44 1.18 16.66 -14.59
CA ASN A 44 1.64 17.07 -13.28
C ASN A 44 0.78 16.49 -12.15
N LYS A 45 -0.23 15.67 -12.46
CA LYS A 45 -1.03 14.93 -11.49
C LYS A 45 -0.81 13.42 -11.62
N TYR A 46 -0.90 12.71 -10.49
CA TYR A 46 -0.83 11.25 -10.46
C TYR A 46 -1.98 10.65 -9.67
N ALA A 47 -2.56 9.56 -10.19
CA ALA A 47 -3.57 8.76 -9.50
C ALA A 47 -3.19 7.27 -9.48
N GLU A 48 -3.15 6.65 -8.31
CA GLU A 48 -3.05 5.18 -8.16
C GLU A 48 -4.34 4.66 -7.50
N ILE A 49 -5.21 4.03 -8.30
CA ILE A 49 -6.60 3.74 -7.90
C ILE A 49 -6.81 2.32 -7.35
N PHE A 50 -5.73 1.52 -7.31
CA PHE A 50 -5.58 0.23 -6.64
C PHE A 50 -4.23 0.19 -5.92
N LEU A 51 -4.07 1.01 -4.89
CA LEU A 51 -2.77 1.32 -4.28
C LEU A 51 -1.98 0.09 -3.82
N GLY A 52 -2.61 -0.80 -3.05
CA GLY A 52 -1.92 -1.91 -2.40
C GLY A 52 -0.63 -1.49 -1.65
N GLY A 53 0.49 -2.11 -2.01
CA GLY A 53 1.79 -1.83 -1.39
C GLY A 53 2.44 -0.49 -1.77
N GLY A 54 1.90 0.23 -2.77
CA GLY A 54 2.40 1.56 -3.18
C GLY A 54 3.78 1.55 -3.84
N ALA A 55 4.18 0.43 -4.46
CA ALA A 55 5.48 0.33 -5.10
C ALA A 55 5.64 1.37 -6.23
N VAL A 56 4.60 1.55 -7.05
CA VAL A 56 4.62 2.51 -8.16
C VAL A 56 4.49 3.93 -7.64
N LEU A 57 3.59 4.21 -6.67
CA LEU A 57 3.54 5.47 -5.96
C LEU A 57 4.92 5.95 -5.50
N PHE A 58 5.65 5.14 -4.73
CA PHE A 58 6.93 5.56 -4.18
C PHE A 58 8.01 5.75 -5.27
N ASP A 59 7.99 4.92 -6.31
CA ASP A 59 8.87 5.11 -7.48
C ASP A 59 8.58 6.44 -8.21
N ILE A 60 7.31 6.77 -8.43
CA ILE A 60 6.87 8.02 -9.07
C ILE A 60 7.28 9.23 -8.22
N LEU A 61 6.99 9.22 -6.91
CA LEU A 61 7.29 10.35 -6.03
C LEU A 61 8.79 10.55 -5.80
N SER A 62 9.60 9.50 -5.95
CA SER A 62 11.07 9.64 -5.95
C SER A 62 11.61 10.31 -7.23
N LYS A 63 10.88 10.17 -8.35
CA LYS A 63 11.33 10.57 -9.69
C LYS A 63 10.75 11.90 -10.18
N TYR A 64 9.55 12.27 -9.74
CA TYR A 64 8.82 13.39 -10.29
C TYR A 64 8.29 14.30 -9.18
N LYS A 65 8.37 15.61 -9.41
CA LYS A 65 7.64 16.59 -8.63
C LYS A 65 6.28 16.78 -9.28
N LEU A 66 5.23 16.52 -8.52
CA LEU A 66 3.84 16.57 -8.99
C LEU A 66 3.07 17.60 -8.16
N ASP A 67 2.07 18.22 -8.78
CA ASP A 67 1.26 19.24 -8.14
C ASP A 67 0.19 18.60 -7.23
N GLU A 68 -0.41 17.49 -7.70
CA GLU A 68 -1.41 16.77 -6.94
C GLU A 68 -1.25 15.25 -7.12
N VAL A 69 -1.45 14.51 -6.01
CA VAL A 69 -1.32 13.06 -5.99
C VAL A 69 -2.54 12.47 -5.28
N TYR A 70 -3.21 11.54 -5.94
CA TYR A 70 -4.36 10.82 -5.42
C TYR A 70 -4.05 9.33 -5.32
N ILE A 71 -4.34 8.73 -4.18
CA ILE A 71 -4.27 7.27 -4.03
C ILE A 71 -5.54 6.75 -3.38
N SER A 72 -6.03 5.61 -3.86
CA SER A 72 -7.17 4.94 -3.24
C SER A 72 -7.04 3.43 -3.23
N ASP A 73 -7.72 2.83 -2.27
CA ASP A 73 -7.90 1.38 -2.16
C ASP A 73 -9.22 1.09 -1.43
N LYS A 74 -9.82 -0.07 -1.75
CA LYS A 74 -11.00 -0.61 -1.06
C LYS A 74 -10.65 -1.28 0.27
N ASN A 75 -9.38 -1.39 0.62
CA ASN A 75 -8.95 -1.94 1.89
C ASN A 75 -8.84 -0.83 2.95
N LEU A 76 -9.83 -0.75 3.84
CA LEU A 76 -9.88 0.27 4.89
C LEU A 76 -8.69 0.18 5.85
N GLU A 77 -8.22 -1.03 6.17
CA GLU A 77 -7.09 -1.26 7.07
C GLU A 77 -5.78 -0.73 6.47
N LEU A 78 -5.61 -0.94 5.16
CA LEU A 78 -4.49 -0.41 4.41
C LEU A 78 -4.51 1.12 4.43
N ILE A 79 -5.64 1.74 4.06
CA ILE A 79 -5.77 3.20 4.01
C ILE A 79 -5.60 3.83 5.39
N ASN A 80 -6.17 3.23 6.44
CA ASN A 80 -5.93 3.64 7.82
C ASN A 80 -4.44 3.63 8.17
N THR A 81 -3.70 2.61 7.71
CA THR A 81 -2.26 2.49 7.96
C THR A 81 -1.46 3.55 7.22
N TYR A 82 -1.74 3.81 5.94
CA TYR A 82 -1.12 4.90 5.19
C TYR A 82 -1.35 6.27 5.85
N LYS A 83 -2.60 6.57 6.24
CA LYS A 83 -2.93 7.81 6.95
C LYS A 83 -2.23 7.89 8.31
N SER A 84 -2.18 6.80 9.06
CA SER A 84 -1.50 6.75 10.37
C SER A 84 0.00 6.99 10.25
N ILE A 85 0.66 6.47 9.21
CA ILE A 85 2.07 6.76 8.93
C ILE A 85 2.26 8.22 8.55
N ARG A 86 1.39 8.79 7.69
CA ARG A 86 1.48 10.20 7.31
C ARG A 86 1.33 11.12 8.51
N ASP A 87 0.33 10.85 9.35
CA ASP A 87 -0.13 11.80 10.37
C ASP A 87 0.50 11.59 11.76
N ASN A 88 0.94 10.37 12.09
CA ASN A 88 1.37 9.99 13.44
C ASN A 88 2.62 9.10 13.46
N VAL A 89 3.57 9.35 12.55
CA VAL A 89 4.74 8.47 12.34
C VAL A 89 5.56 8.21 13.61
N ASP A 90 5.73 9.22 14.47
CA ASP A 90 6.60 9.10 15.64
C ASP A 90 6.02 8.14 16.68
N ILE A 91 4.70 8.20 16.92
CA ILE A 91 4.00 7.28 17.82
C ILE A 91 4.04 5.86 17.25
N LEU A 92 3.86 5.73 15.94
CA LEU A 92 3.90 4.44 15.25
C LEU A 92 5.30 3.81 15.33
N ILE A 93 6.36 4.59 15.08
CA ILE A 93 7.76 4.13 15.19
C ILE A 93 8.07 3.70 16.63
N LYS A 94 7.73 4.53 17.62
CA LYS A 94 7.95 4.20 19.03
C LYS A 94 7.32 2.85 19.39
N SER A 95 6.05 2.68 19.05
CA SER A 95 5.30 1.46 19.37
C SER A 95 5.86 0.23 18.63
N LEU A 96 6.20 0.36 17.35
CA LEU A 96 6.79 -0.75 16.58
C LEU A 96 8.17 -1.16 17.11
N LYS A 97 8.99 -0.20 17.57
CA LYS A 97 10.27 -0.50 18.23
C LYS A 97 10.06 -1.26 19.53
N GLU A 98 9.14 -0.81 20.38
CA GLU A 98 8.81 -1.49 21.63
C GLU A 98 8.33 -2.93 21.37
N MET A 99 7.47 -3.12 20.37
CA MET A 99 7.04 -4.46 19.95
C MET A 99 8.20 -5.32 19.40
N GLU A 100 9.12 -4.72 18.65
CA GLU A 100 10.30 -5.42 18.12
C GLU A 100 11.24 -5.87 19.26
N GLU A 101 11.53 -4.97 20.20
CA GLU A 101 12.36 -5.23 21.38
C GLU A 101 11.76 -6.30 22.29
N GLN A 102 10.42 -6.36 22.40
CA GLN A 102 9.73 -7.42 23.14
C GLN A 102 9.69 -8.74 22.37
N TYR A 103 9.44 -8.72 21.06
CA TYR A 103 9.19 -9.93 20.26
C TYR A 103 10.47 -10.68 19.86
N ILE A 104 11.55 -9.97 19.54
CA ILE A 104 12.77 -10.58 19.01
C ILE A 104 13.51 -11.47 20.03
N PRO A 105 13.60 -11.15 21.33
CA PRO A 105 14.27 -12.00 22.31
C PRO A 105 13.51 -13.28 22.67
N LEU A 106 12.20 -13.33 22.42
CA LEU A 106 11.35 -14.47 22.78
C LEU A 106 11.72 -15.75 22.02
N ASN A 107 11.55 -16.89 22.68
CA ASN A 107 11.62 -18.20 22.04
C ASN A 107 10.39 -18.41 21.11
N ASN A 108 10.37 -19.50 20.34
CA ASN A 108 9.31 -19.75 19.37
C ASN A 108 7.91 -19.93 20.00
N GLU A 109 7.82 -20.50 21.20
CA GLU A 109 6.55 -20.73 21.88
C GLU A 109 5.97 -19.41 22.39
N ASP A 110 6.79 -18.58 23.04
CA ASP A 110 6.39 -17.28 23.54
C ASP A 110 6.07 -16.30 22.41
N ARG A 111 6.82 -16.33 21.30
CA ARG A 111 6.49 -15.56 20.08
C ARG A 111 5.11 -15.93 19.55
N LYS A 112 4.78 -17.22 19.56
CA LYS A 112 3.48 -17.72 19.11
C LYS A 112 2.36 -17.16 19.97
N ILE A 113 2.53 -17.18 21.29
CA ILE A 113 1.57 -16.60 22.25
C ILE A 113 1.40 -15.10 21.96
N TYR A 114 2.51 -14.35 21.96
CA TYR A 114 2.51 -12.90 21.73
C TYR A 114 1.83 -12.54 20.39
N TYR A 115 2.16 -13.25 19.31
CA TYR A 115 1.55 -13.03 18.00
C TYR A 115 0.03 -13.20 18.03
N TYR A 116 -0.48 -14.28 18.64
CA TYR A 116 -1.91 -14.54 18.65
C TYR A 116 -2.67 -13.57 19.57
N GLU A 117 -2.08 -13.12 20.67
CA GLU A 117 -2.63 -12.03 21.50
C GLU A 117 -2.78 -10.75 20.69
N LYS A 118 -1.70 -10.31 20.02
CA LYS A 118 -1.73 -9.12 19.15
C LYS A 118 -2.69 -9.25 17.98
N ARG A 119 -2.92 -10.47 17.48
CA ARG A 119 -3.92 -10.74 16.45
C ARG A 119 -5.35 -10.61 16.98
N GLU A 120 -5.63 -11.08 18.19
CA GLU A 120 -6.96 -10.90 18.79
C GLU A 120 -7.22 -9.43 19.14
N GLU A 121 -6.20 -8.71 19.64
CA GLU A 121 -6.24 -7.26 19.83
C GLU A 121 -6.56 -6.53 18.52
N TYR A 122 -5.83 -6.84 17.44
CA TYR A 122 -6.10 -6.27 16.12
C TYR A 122 -7.55 -6.51 15.67
N ASN A 123 -8.07 -7.71 15.90
CA ASN A 123 -9.43 -8.10 15.49
C ASN A 123 -10.54 -7.48 16.37
N SER A 124 -10.21 -7.01 17.57
CA SER A 124 -11.17 -6.34 18.46
C SER A 124 -11.30 -4.84 18.14
N LEU A 125 -10.21 -4.21 17.70
CA LEU A 125 -10.20 -2.80 17.30
C LEU A 125 -11.12 -2.53 16.10
N LYS A 126 -11.77 -1.36 16.10
CA LYS A 126 -12.67 -0.91 15.03
C LYS A 126 -12.15 0.38 14.40
N ILE A 127 -12.39 0.51 13.11
CA ILE A 127 -12.16 1.71 12.30
C ILE A 127 -13.35 1.91 11.36
N ASN A 128 -13.52 3.15 10.89
CA ASN A 128 -14.45 3.49 9.83
C ASN A 128 -13.79 4.49 8.87
N SER A 129 -14.52 4.95 7.85
CA SER A 129 -13.99 5.85 6.81
C SER A 129 -13.57 7.23 7.33
N GLU A 130 -14.11 7.66 8.47
CA GLU A 130 -13.92 8.99 9.05
C GLU A 130 -12.90 9.00 10.20
N VAL A 131 -12.81 7.89 10.94
CA VAL A 131 -11.99 7.76 12.15
C VAL A 131 -10.88 6.73 11.91
N ASN A 132 -9.65 7.24 11.83
CA ASN A 132 -8.45 6.41 11.83
C ASN A 132 -8.16 5.88 13.25
N ASN A 133 -7.53 4.70 13.33
CA ASN A 133 -7.03 4.12 14.58
C ASN A 133 -5.56 3.74 14.42
N ILE A 134 -4.71 4.46 15.16
CA ILE A 134 -3.26 4.27 15.11
C ILE A 134 -2.80 2.92 15.70
N GLU A 135 -3.43 2.46 16.78
CA GLU A 135 -3.12 1.15 17.40
C GLU A 135 -3.36 0.03 16.39
N LYS A 136 -4.47 0.13 15.64
CA LYS A 136 -4.79 -0.84 14.60
C LYS A 136 -3.78 -0.82 13.46
N ALA A 137 -3.27 0.36 13.08
CA ALA A 137 -2.19 0.50 12.09
C ALA A 137 -0.85 -0.08 12.57
N ILE A 138 -0.49 0.13 13.85
CA ILE A 138 0.69 -0.46 14.49
C ILE A 138 0.60 -2.00 14.42
N LEU A 139 -0.52 -2.56 14.88
CA LEU A 139 -0.75 -4.00 14.86
C LEU A 139 -0.80 -4.56 13.43
N PHE A 140 -1.36 -3.81 12.47
CA PHE A 140 -1.35 -4.20 11.05
C PHE A 140 0.08 -4.41 10.53
N ILE A 141 0.98 -3.46 10.79
CA ILE A 141 2.39 -3.57 10.37
C ILE A 141 3.07 -4.71 11.11
N PHE A 142 2.92 -4.81 12.43
CA PHE A 142 3.50 -5.90 13.23
C PHE A 142 3.07 -7.27 12.69
N LEU A 143 1.77 -7.48 12.50
CA LEU A 143 1.24 -8.73 11.96
C LEU A 143 1.76 -9.00 10.56
N ASN A 144 1.80 -8.01 9.66
CA ASN A 144 2.34 -8.19 8.32
C ASN A 144 3.83 -8.61 8.33
N LYS A 145 4.63 -8.07 9.25
CA LYS A 145 6.06 -8.38 9.36
C LYS A 145 6.33 -9.74 10.00
N THR A 146 5.38 -10.27 10.76
CA THR A 146 5.57 -11.48 11.56
C THR A 146 4.70 -12.66 11.11
N CYS A 147 3.66 -12.45 10.28
CA CYS A 147 2.77 -13.50 9.79
C CYS A 147 3.34 -14.28 8.61
N PHE A 148 2.74 -15.44 8.31
CA PHE A 148 3.14 -16.25 7.17
C PHE A 148 3.12 -15.45 5.85
N ASN A 149 4.29 -15.34 5.21
CA ASN A 149 4.54 -14.66 3.94
C ASN A 149 4.15 -13.17 3.87
N GLY A 150 3.86 -12.52 5.00
CA GLY A 150 3.37 -11.14 5.01
C GLY A 150 2.06 -10.98 4.24
N LEU A 151 1.21 -12.00 4.29
CA LEU A 151 -0.11 -11.97 3.68
C LEU A 151 -1.05 -11.08 4.48
N TYR A 152 -1.95 -10.39 3.78
CA TYR A 152 -3.15 -9.84 4.37
C TYR A 152 -4.34 -10.72 3.97
N ARG A 153 -4.98 -11.36 4.96
CA ARG A 153 -6.14 -12.23 4.75
C ARG A 153 -7.10 -12.15 5.92
N VAL A 154 -8.38 -11.99 5.59
CA VAL A 154 -9.50 -12.02 6.53
C VAL A 154 -10.43 -13.20 6.25
N ASN A 155 -11.18 -13.64 7.26
CA ASN A 155 -12.27 -14.59 7.08
C ASN A 155 -13.59 -13.89 6.70
N LYS A 156 -14.68 -14.66 6.54
CA LYS A 156 -16.06 -14.16 6.25
C LYS A 156 -16.67 -13.25 7.33
N LYS A 157 -15.94 -12.94 8.39
CA LYS A 157 -16.34 -12.02 9.46
C LYS A 157 -15.43 -10.78 9.47
N GLY A 158 -14.64 -10.57 8.41
CA GLY A 158 -13.63 -9.50 8.32
C GLY A 158 -12.46 -9.63 9.30
N LYS A 159 -12.30 -10.76 10.01
CA LYS A 159 -11.21 -10.93 11.00
C LYS A 159 -9.95 -11.45 10.34
N PHE A 160 -8.82 -10.80 10.60
CA PHE A 160 -7.50 -11.25 10.14
C PHE A 160 -7.17 -12.62 10.73
N ASN A 161 -6.76 -13.56 9.87
CA ASN A 161 -6.62 -14.97 10.21
C ASN A 161 -5.34 -15.64 9.67
N VAL A 162 -4.30 -14.87 9.36
CA VAL A 162 -3.01 -15.42 8.94
C VAL A 162 -2.28 -15.97 10.19
N PRO A 163 -1.66 -17.16 10.13
CA PRO A 163 -0.85 -17.69 11.23
C PRO A 163 0.50 -16.96 11.32
N MET A 164 1.18 -17.11 12.46
CA MET A 164 2.55 -16.63 12.65
C MET A 164 3.48 -17.26 11.61
N GLY A 165 4.40 -16.48 11.06
CA GLY A 165 5.46 -16.95 10.17
C GLY A 165 6.70 -17.43 10.94
N ALA A 166 7.61 -18.10 10.23
CA ALA A 166 8.84 -18.65 10.81
C ALA A 166 10.06 -17.72 10.62
N TYR A 167 9.89 -16.41 10.85
CA TYR A 167 10.98 -15.44 10.68
C TYR A 167 11.89 -15.40 11.91
N LYS A 168 13.21 -15.59 11.72
CA LYS A 168 14.18 -15.53 12.83
C LYS A 168 14.30 -14.13 13.42
N LYS A 169 14.49 -13.11 12.56
CA LYS A 169 14.63 -11.69 12.93
C LYS A 169 13.85 -10.81 11.93
N PRO A 170 12.50 -10.78 12.00
CA PRO A 170 11.72 -9.88 11.15
C PRO A 170 12.06 -8.42 11.47
N LYS A 171 12.26 -7.59 10.45
CA LYS A 171 12.37 -6.13 10.61
C LYS A 171 10.96 -5.57 10.79
N ILE A 172 10.50 -5.48 12.04
CA ILE A 172 9.18 -4.98 12.44
C ILE A 172 9.16 -3.47 12.31
N CYS A 173 10.20 -2.79 12.79
CA CYS A 173 10.35 -1.35 12.68
C CYS A 173 11.44 -0.97 11.67
N ASP A 174 11.03 -0.45 10.50
CA ASP A 174 11.93 0.22 9.56
C ASP A 174 11.83 1.74 9.73
N GLU A 175 12.43 2.26 10.80
CA GLU A 175 12.28 3.66 11.24
C GLU A 175 12.58 4.66 10.12
N GLU A 176 13.73 4.50 9.46
CA GLU A 176 14.15 5.40 8.38
C GLU A 176 13.15 5.39 7.23
N ASN A 177 12.71 4.21 6.80
CA ASN A 177 11.70 4.11 5.76
C ASN A 177 10.35 4.71 6.19
N LEU A 178 9.92 4.50 7.43
CA LEU A 178 8.65 5.04 7.93
C LEU A 178 8.66 6.57 7.97
N LYS A 179 9.77 7.18 8.39
CA LYS A 179 9.96 8.65 8.32
C LYS A 179 9.91 9.14 6.89
N ASN A 180 10.62 8.46 5.98
CA ASN A 180 10.62 8.81 4.56
C ASN A 180 9.22 8.69 3.94
N VAL A 181 8.49 7.61 4.21
CA VAL A 181 7.10 7.42 3.76
C VAL A 181 6.20 8.52 4.32
N SER A 182 6.30 8.85 5.62
CA SER A 182 5.52 9.94 6.22
C SER A 182 5.76 11.28 5.53
N LEU A 183 7.03 11.64 5.30
CA LEU A 183 7.40 12.87 4.59
C LEU A 183 6.84 12.90 3.17
N THR A 184 7.00 11.81 2.42
CA THR A 184 6.53 11.68 1.03
C THR A 184 5.00 11.77 0.93
N LEU A 185 4.26 11.26 1.92
CA LEU A 185 2.81 11.24 1.89
C LEU A 185 2.13 12.56 2.32
N ARG A 186 2.86 13.55 2.83
CA ARG A 186 2.27 14.80 3.39
C ARG A 186 1.31 15.51 2.44
N ASN A 187 1.64 15.52 1.14
CA ASN A 187 0.85 16.19 0.11
C ASN A 187 0.03 15.21 -0.76
N VAL A 188 -0.15 13.97 -0.30
CA VAL A 188 -0.91 12.95 -1.01
C VAL A 188 -2.33 12.88 -0.48
N LYS A 189 -3.31 12.90 -1.39
CA LYS A 189 -4.72 12.67 -1.10
C LYS A 189 -4.98 11.16 -1.00
N ILE A 190 -5.03 10.67 0.23
CA ILE A 190 -5.21 9.24 0.56
C ILE A 190 -6.68 8.97 0.87
N VAL A 191 -7.34 8.15 0.04
CA VAL A 191 -8.80 7.96 0.10
C VAL A 191 -9.16 6.47 0.25
N TYR A 192 -10.05 6.17 1.19
CA TYR A 192 -10.74 4.88 1.24
C TYR A 192 -11.95 4.97 0.32
N ALA A 193 -11.88 4.34 -0.85
CA ALA A 193 -12.92 4.42 -1.85
C ALA A 193 -12.82 3.31 -2.90
N ASP A 194 -13.94 3.08 -3.57
CA ASP A 194 -13.96 2.42 -4.87
C ASP A 194 -13.18 3.25 -5.90
N TYR A 195 -12.56 2.58 -6.87
CA TYR A 195 -11.74 3.22 -7.89
C TYR A 195 -12.52 4.25 -8.72
N ARG A 196 -13.85 4.11 -8.86
CA ARG A 196 -14.72 5.04 -9.61
C ARG A 196 -14.79 6.44 -8.98
N GLU A 197 -14.58 6.57 -7.67
CA GLU A 197 -14.58 7.88 -6.97
C GLU A 197 -13.41 8.78 -7.38
N SER A 198 -12.35 8.19 -7.96
CA SER A 198 -11.20 8.95 -8.47
C SER A 198 -11.55 9.84 -9.66
N GLU A 199 -12.70 9.65 -10.31
CA GLU A 199 -13.10 10.36 -11.53
C GLU A 199 -13.11 11.88 -11.35
N LYS A 200 -13.47 12.36 -10.15
CA LYS A 200 -13.52 13.79 -9.80
C LYS A 200 -12.15 14.44 -9.74
N PHE A 201 -11.10 13.64 -9.52
CA PHE A 201 -9.72 14.10 -9.47
C PHE A 201 -9.06 14.07 -10.86
N ILE A 202 -9.44 13.10 -11.70
CA ILE A 202 -8.75 12.78 -12.95
C ILE A 202 -9.18 13.74 -14.08
N ASP A 203 -8.18 14.33 -14.73
CA ASP A 203 -8.28 15.21 -15.90
C ASP A 203 -7.18 14.89 -16.94
N ASP A 204 -7.06 15.74 -17.97
CA ASP A 204 -6.10 15.60 -19.08
C ASP A 204 -4.63 15.80 -18.66
N LYS A 205 -4.37 16.26 -17.43
CA LYS A 205 -3.03 16.41 -16.84
C LYS A 205 -2.68 15.29 -15.88
N THR A 206 -3.51 14.25 -15.81
CA THR A 206 -3.36 13.16 -14.86
C THR A 206 -2.77 11.91 -15.51
N PHE A 207 -1.72 11.36 -14.89
CA PHE A 207 -1.28 9.99 -15.12
C PHE A 207 -1.96 9.05 -14.12
N VAL A 208 -2.67 8.04 -14.62
CA VAL A 208 -3.39 7.05 -13.82
C VAL A 208 -2.71 5.69 -13.95
N TYR A 209 -2.27 5.13 -12.83
CA TYR A 209 -1.79 3.74 -12.75
C TYR A 209 -2.89 2.86 -12.15
N ILE A 210 -3.19 1.74 -12.82
CA ILE A 210 -4.28 0.83 -12.46
C ILE A 210 -3.72 -0.59 -12.36
N ASP A 211 -3.75 -1.18 -11.16
CA ASP A 211 -3.25 -2.53 -10.91
C ASP A 211 -4.31 -3.34 -10.15
N PRO A 212 -5.41 -3.75 -10.82
CA PRO A 212 -6.53 -4.39 -10.15
C PRO A 212 -6.18 -5.82 -9.70
N PRO A 213 -6.96 -6.42 -8.79
CA PRO A 213 -6.82 -7.83 -8.47
C PRO A 213 -6.90 -8.71 -9.72
N TYR A 214 -5.92 -9.60 -9.91
CA TYR A 214 -5.89 -10.50 -11.07
C TYR A 214 -6.92 -11.63 -10.96
N ARG A 215 -7.42 -12.06 -12.11
CA ARG A 215 -8.27 -13.25 -12.24
C ARG A 215 -7.50 -14.52 -11.81
N PRO A 216 -8.07 -15.40 -10.99
CA PRO A 216 -7.46 -16.70 -10.69
C PRO A 216 -7.31 -17.52 -11.98
N LEU A 217 -6.11 -18.04 -12.25
CA LEU A 217 -5.82 -18.79 -13.47
C LEU A 217 -6.45 -20.20 -13.48
N ASN A 218 -6.82 -20.77 -12.32
CA ASN A 218 -7.40 -22.11 -12.20
C ASN A 218 -8.66 -22.13 -11.32
N ILE A 219 -9.66 -22.94 -11.68
CA ILE A 219 -10.87 -23.17 -10.86
C ILE A 219 -10.49 -23.70 -9.47
N THR A 220 -9.42 -24.46 -9.30
CA THR A 220 -8.94 -24.91 -7.97
C THR A 220 -8.23 -23.81 -7.15
N SER A 221 -7.73 -22.75 -7.80
CA SER A 221 -7.21 -21.55 -7.10
C SER A 221 -8.33 -20.62 -6.60
N SER A 222 -9.59 -20.87 -6.99
CA SER A 222 -10.76 -20.21 -6.39
C SER A 222 -10.99 -20.62 -4.92
N PHE A 223 -10.48 -21.79 -4.50
CA PHE A 223 -10.53 -22.22 -3.09
C PHE A 223 -9.61 -21.39 -2.17
N THR A 224 -8.73 -20.57 -2.76
CA THR A 224 -7.84 -19.64 -2.09
C THR A 224 -8.22 -18.18 -2.36
N SER A 225 -9.47 -17.87 -2.69
CA SER A 225 -9.91 -16.48 -2.84
C SER A 225 -9.85 -15.76 -1.48
N TYR A 226 -8.76 -15.01 -1.35
CA TYR A 226 -8.40 -14.24 -0.19
C TYR A 226 -8.96 -12.83 -0.38
N THR A 227 -9.77 -12.39 0.58
CA THR A 227 -10.58 -11.15 0.66
C THR A 227 -12.04 -11.31 0.21
N GLU A 228 -12.97 -10.72 0.98
CA GLU A 228 -14.40 -10.57 0.65
C GLU A 228 -14.64 -9.63 -0.54
N ASN A 229 -13.71 -9.54 -1.50
CA ASN A 229 -13.85 -8.69 -2.68
C ASN A 229 -13.90 -9.56 -3.93
N ASP A 230 -15.12 -9.76 -4.41
CA ASP A 230 -15.47 -10.38 -5.69
C ASP A 230 -15.03 -9.49 -6.87
N PHE A 231 -13.73 -9.24 -7.04
CA PHE A 231 -13.21 -8.61 -8.27
C PHE A 231 -13.21 -9.64 -9.42
N ASN A 232 -14.42 -10.01 -9.82
CA ASN A 232 -14.73 -11.06 -10.77
C ASN A 232 -14.82 -10.51 -12.19
N ASP A 233 -15.23 -11.36 -13.15
CA ASP A 233 -15.32 -10.98 -14.56
C ASP A 233 -16.23 -9.75 -14.80
N LYS A 234 -17.27 -9.55 -13.98
CA LYS A 234 -18.13 -8.35 -14.05
C LYS A 234 -17.37 -7.09 -13.63
N GLU A 235 -16.65 -7.11 -12.51
CA GLU A 235 -15.86 -5.95 -12.06
C GLU A 235 -14.72 -5.62 -13.04
N GLN A 236 -14.13 -6.63 -13.71
CA GLN A 236 -13.14 -6.42 -14.78
C GLN A 236 -13.76 -5.69 -15.98
N ILE A 237 -14.98 -6.06 -16.40
CA ILE A 237 -15.72 -5.38 -17.47
C ILE A 237 -16.03 -3.94 -17.08
N GLU A 238 -16.55 -3.73 -15.86
CA GLU A 238 -16.86 -2.38 -15.36
C GLU A 238 -15.59 -1.51 -15.23
N LEU A 239 -14.43 -2.11 -14.92
CA LEU A 239 -13.15 -1.39 -14.92
C LEU A 239 -12.76 -0.94 -16.34
N VAL A 240 -12.99 -1.76 -17.37
CA VAL A 240 -12.75 -1.36 -18.76
C VAL A 240 -13.65 -0.21 -19.17
N GLU A 241 -14.93 -0.24 -18.78
CA GLU A 241 -15.85 0.88 -19.01
C GLU A 241 -15.37 2.16 -18.32
N TYR A 242 -14.87 2.03 -17.10
CA TYR A 242 -14.30 3.15 -16.37
C TYR A 242 -13.02 3.69 -17.03
N ILE A 243 -12.12 2.82 -17.50
CA ILE A 243 -10.94 3.23 -18.28
C ILE A 243 -11.35 4.04 -19.52
N ASN A 244 -12.44 3.66 -20.19
CA ASN A 244 -12.97 4.43 -21.32
C ASN A 244 -13.47 5.82 -20.91
N VAL A 245 -14.06 5.98 -19.72
CA VAL A 245 -14.42 7.29 -19.15
C VAL A 245 -13.15 8.13 -18.94
N LEU A 246 -12.11 7.56 -18.34
CA LEU A 246 -10.85 8.26 -18.11
C LEU A 246 -10.14 8.67 -19.42
N ASN A 247 -10.15 7.80 -20.43
CA ASN A 247 -9.62 8.11 -21.76
C ASN A 247 -10.35 9.30 -22.41
N LYS A 248 -11.69 9.37 -22.27
CA LYS A 248 -12.48 10.51 -22.78
C LYS A 248 -12.13 11.83 -22.09
N LYS A 249 -11.64 11.78 -20.85
CA LYS A 249 -11.12 12.95 -20.13
C LYS A 249 -9.70 13.37 -20.55
N GLY A 250 -9.04 12.58 -21.40
CA GLY A 250 -7.68 12.85 -21.87
C GLY A 250 -6.57 12.39 -20.93
N ALA A 251 -6.92 11.67 -19.84
CA ALA A 251 -5.93 11.16 -18.91
C ALA A 251 -4.96 10.16 -19.59
N LYS A 252 -3.70 10.12 -19.15
CA LYS A 252 -2.78 9.05 -19.55
C LYS A 252 -2.93 7.89 -18.59
N ILE A 253 -3.06 6.68 -19.12
CA ILE A 253 -3.37 5.50 -18.33
C ILE A 253 -2.33 4.42 -18.59
N SER A 254 -1.88 3.77 -17.52
CA SER A 254 -1.09 2.53 -17.58
C SER A 254 -1.73 1.49 -16.65
N TYR A 255 -1.84 0.26 -17.15
CA TYR A 255 -2.42 -0.89 -16.45
C TYR A 255 -1.73 -2.19 -16.89
#